data_AF-A0A930APD9-F1
#
_entry.id   AF-A0A930APD9-F1
#
_cell.length_a   1.000
_cell.length_b   1.000
_cell.length_c   1.000
_cell.angle_alpha   90.00
_cell.angle_beta   90.00
_cell.angle_gamma   90.00
#
_symmetry.space_group_name_H-M   'P 1'
#
loop_
_entity.id
_entity.type
_entity.pdbx_description
1 polymer ?
#
loop_
_entity_poly.entity_id
_entity_poly.type
_entity_poly.pdbx_seq_one_letter_code
_entity_poly.pdbx_strand_id
1 'polypeptide(L)'
;IAQKTEDKIGKYDLNDFFLYYVLRYGYSPEKIMVLALTAYPELEKEEVREAMLRFFKRFFSQQFKRSCLPDGPKVGSVTLSPRGDWRMPSDASAELWLEQVKKA
;
A
#
# COMPACT_ATOMS: atom_id res chain seq x y z
N ILE A 1 23.38 7.99 -4.97
CA ILE A 1 22.30 8.15 -5.98
C ILE A 1 21.02 8.35 -5.19
N ALA A 2 20.54 9.58 -5.05
CA ALA A 2 19.30 9.86 -4.33
C ALA A 2 18.10 9.49 -5.21
N GLN A 3 17.22 8.63 -4.72
CA GLN A 3 16.07 8.15 -5.49
C GLN A 3 14.95 9.19 -5.45
N LYS A 4 14.93 10.06 -6.46
CA LYS A 4 13.95 11.16 -6.64
C LYS A 4 12.48 10.75 -6.67
N THR A 5 12.20 9.45 -6.72
CA THR A 5 10.84 8.92 -6.75
C THR A 5 10.22 8.88 -5.36
N GLU A 6 11.02 8.66 -4.31
CA GLU A 6 10.55 8.67 -2.92
C GLU A 6 10.01 10.04 -2.52
N ASP A 7 10.57 11.12 -3.07
CA ASP A 7 10.06 12.49 -2.89
C ASP A 7 8.57 12.62 -3.24
N LYS A 8 8.09 11.82 -4.20
CA LYS A 8 6.68 11.83 -4.65
C LYS A 8 5.85 10.70 -4.03
N ILE A 9 6.45 9.52 -3.85
CA ILE A 9 5.76 8.28 -3.48
C ILE A 9 5.72 8.06 -1.96
N GLY A 10 6.62 8.69 -1.21
CA GLY A 10 6.95 8.28 0.16
C GLY A 10 8.02 7.20 0.16
N LYS A 11 8.58 6.92 1.34
CA LYS A 11 9.63 5.92 1.51
C LYS A 11 9.16 4.52 1.10
N TYR A 12 10.02 3.74 0.44
CA TYR A 12 9.63 2.42 -0.04
C TYR A 12 9.39 1.41 1.07
N ASP A 13 10.18 1.46 2.13
CA ASP A 13 10.04 0.59 3.31
C ASP A 13 8.62 0.60 3.89
N LEU A 14 8.03 1.77 4.13
CA LEU A 14 6.65 1.89 4.61
C LEU A 14 5.63 1.43 3.57
N ASN A 15 5.81 1.82 2.31
CA ASN A 15 4.90 1.41 1.24
C ASN A 15 4.86 -0.12 1.06
N ASP A 16 6.02 -0.76 1.11
CA ASP A 16 6.16 -2.21 1.02
C ASP A 16 5.61 -2.90 2.26
N PHE A 17 5.80 -2.32 3.45
CA PHE A 17 5.19 -2.78 4.69
C PHE A 17 3.66 -2.82 4.56
N PHE A 18 3.04 -1.70 4.14
CA PHE A 18 1.59 -1.63 3.94
C PHE A 18 1.13 -2.62 2.88
N LEU A 19 1.80 -2.65 1.73
CA LEU A 19 1.48 -3.56 0.62
C LEU A 19 1.49 -5.02 1.06
N TYR A 20 2.51 -5.43 1.81
CA TYR A 20 2.65 -6.80 2.28
C TYR A 20 1.49 -7.19 3.21
N TYR A 21 1.17 -6.39 4.23
CA TYR A 21 0.10 -6.74 5.16
C TYR A 21 -1.30 -6.68 4.53
N VAL A 22 -1.51 -5.80 3.56
CA VAL A 22 -2.75 -5.76 2.77
C VAL A 22 -2.89 -7.02 1.92
N LEU A 23 -1.88 -7.35 1.11
CA LEU A 23 -1.99 -8.46 0.14
C LEU A 23 -1.88 -9.84 0.79
N ARG A 24 -0.97 -10.02 1.74
CA ARG A 24 -0.70 -11.33 2.34
C ARG A 24 -1.76 -11.73 3.36
N TYR A 25 -2.25 -10.76 4.14
CA TYR A 25 -3.10 -11.02 5.29
C TYR A 25 -4.47 -10.35 5.24
N GLY A 26 -4.71 -9.43 4.30
CA GLY A 26 -6.00 -8.72 4.21
C GLY A 26 -6.29 -7.85 5.43
N TYR A 27 -5.27 -7.34 6.12
CA TYR A 27 -5.48 -6.56 7.33
C TYR A 27 -6.07 -5.18 7.03
N SER A 28 -6.89 -4.70 7.98
CA SER A 28 -7.44 -3.35 7.94
C SER A 28 -6.36 -2.30 8.21
N PRO A 29 -6.56 -1.04 7.78
CA PRO A 29 -5.64 0.06 8.04
C PRO A 29 -5.34 0.27 9.53
N GLU A 30 -6.34 0.15 10.39
CA GLU A 30 -6.18 0.30 11.84
C GLU A 30 -5.18 -0.71 12.41
N LYS A 31 -5.28 -1.99 12.00
CA LYS A 31 -4.34 -3.02 12.44
C LYS A 31 -2.94 -2.78 11.87
N ILE A 32 -2.85 -2.38 10.61
CA ILE A 32 -1.57 -2.07 9.96
C ILE A 32 -0.89 -0.88 10.66
N MET A 33 -1.66 0.14 11.08
CA MET A 33 -1.15 1.28 11.85
C MET A 33 -0.43 0.82 13.12
N VAL A 34 -1.09 -0.02 13.92
CA VAL A 34 -0.52 -0.53 15.18
C VAL A 34 0.77 -1.32 14.92
N LEU A 35 0.78 -2.16 13.88
CA LEU A 35 1.96 -2.93 13.49
C LEU A 35 3.10 -2.01 13.02
N ALA A 36 2.79 -0.98 12.24
CA ALA A 36 3.78 -0.03 11.74
C ALA A 36 4.41 0.78 12.89
N LEU A 37 3.62 1.29 13.84
CA LEU A 37 4.16 2.03 15.00
C LEU A 37 5.02 1.15 15.91
N THR A 38 4.78 -0.15 15.92
CA THR A 38 5.62 -1.11 16.66
C THR A 38 6.91 -1.41 15.91
N ALA A 39 6.86 -1.49 14.58
CA ALA A 39 8.00 -1.82 13.73
C ALA A 39 8.94 -0.63 13.47
N TYR A 40 8.39 0.59 13.49
CA TYR A 40 9.09 1.86 13.24
C TYR A 40 8.92 2.79 14.46
N PRO A 41 9.54 2.48 15.60
CA PRO A 41 9.40 3.26 16.84
C PRO A 41 9.94 4.70 16.73
N GLU A 42 10.74 4.99 15.70
CA GLU A 42 11.28 6.31 15.40
C GLU A 42 10.31 7.23 14.66
N LEU A 43 9.19 6.70 14.15
CA LEU A 43 8.19 7.46 13.41
C LEU A 43 7.03 7.85 14.28
N GLU A 44 6.58 9.09 14.14
CA GLU A 44 5.38 9.56 14.80
C GLU A 44 4.12 8.99 14.13
N LYS A 45 3.04 8.86 14.91
CA LYS A 45 1.76 8.33 14.42
C LYS A 45 1.24 9.10 13.20
N GLU A 46 1.42 10.41 13.18
CA GLU A 46 0.99 11.25 12.06
C GLU A 46 1.77 10.95 10.78
N GLU A 47 3.08 10.72 10.87
CA GLU A 47 3.92 10.40 9.71
C GLU A 47 3.49 9.09 9.05
N VAL A 48 3.23 8.06 9.87
CA VAL A 48 2.72 6.77 9.40
C VAL A 48 1.33 6.95 8.77
N ARG A 49 0.46 7.77 9.37
CA ARG A 49 -0.88 8.05 8.83
C ARG A 49 -0.83 8.73 7.47
N GLU A 50 -0.02 9.78 7.33
CA GLU A 50 0.14 10.47 6.05
C GLU A 50 0.71 9.56 4.97
N ALA A 51 1.69 8.71 5.32
CA ALA A 51 2.24 7.71 4.42
C ALA A 51 1.15 6.72 3.97
N MET A 52 0.33 6.23 4.89
CA MET A 52 -0.72 5.26 4.61
C MET A 52 -1.87 5.85 3.77
N LEU A 53 -2.25 7.11 4.01
CA LEU A 53 -3.21 7.85 3.18
C LEU A 53 -2.69 7.97 1.73
N ARG A 54 -1.41 8.34 1.58
CA ARG A 54 -0.75 8.45 0.28
C ARG A 54 -0.69 7.10 -0.43
N PHE A 55 -0.36 6.04 0.32
CA PHE A 55 -0.33 4.66 -0.17
C PHE A 55 -1.69 4.24 -0.71
N PHE A 56 -2.76 4.26 0.10
CA PHE A 56 -4.08 3.76 -0.35
C PHE A 56 -4.67 4.60 -1.48
N LYS A 57 -4.53 5.93 -1.45
CA LYS A 57 -4.98 6.79 -2.54
C LYS A 57 -4.32 6.42 -3.87
N ARG A 58 -3.01 6.17 -3.87
CA ARG A 58 -2.28 5.76 -5.08
C ARG A 58 -2.55 4.30 -5.44
N PHE A 59 -2.63 3.42 -4.45
CA PHE A 59 -2.82 2.00 -4.66
C PHE A 59 -4.13 1.71 -5.41
N PHE A 60 -5.22 2.39 -5.02
CA PHE A 60 -6.50 2.30 -5.71
C PHE A 60 -6.50 3.02 -7.06
N SER A 61 -6.15 4.32 -7.09
CA SER A 61 -6.23 5.11 -8.34
C SER A 61 -5.33 4.61 -9.46
N GLN A 62 -4.27 3.87 -9.16
CA GLN A 62 -3.34 3.31 -10.14
C GLN A 62 -3.66 1.87 -10.53
N GLN A 63 -4.80 1.31 -10.09
CA GLN A 63 -5.16 -0.08 -10.38
C GLN A 63 -5.30 -0.35 -11.88
N PHE A 64 -5.81 0.61 -12.67
CA PHE A 64 -5.93 0.47 -14.12
C PHE A 64 -4.59 0.13 -14.81
N LYS A 65 -3.47 0.61 -14.27
CA LYS A 65 -2.12 0.30 -14.79
C LYS A 65 -1.75 -1.16 -14.58
N ARG A 66 -2.33 -1.81 -13.56
CA ARG A 66 -2.08 -3.21 -13.22
C ARG A 66 -2.92 -4.16 -14.06
N SER A 67 -4.10 -3.73 -14.49
CA SER A 67 -5.03 -4.54 -15.29
C SER A 67 -4.45 -5.02 -16.62
N CYS A 68 -3.49 -4.27 -17.19
CA CYS A 68 -2.82 -4.59 -18.46
C CYS A 68 -1.32 -4.89 -18.29
N LEU A 69 -0.89 -5.46 -17.16
CA LEU A 69 0.52 -5.79 -16.92
C LEU A 69 1.03 -6.85 -17.91
N PRO A 70 2.21 -6.65 -18.53
CA PRO A 70 2.91 -7.70 -19.27
C PRO A 70 3.19 -8.94 -18.43
N ASP A 71 3.51 -10.04 -19.09
CA ASP A 71 3.87 -11.28 -18.42
C ASP A 71 5.18 -11.13 -17.64
N GLY A 72 5.22 -11.73 -16.46
CA GLY A 72 6.40 -11.77 -15.61
C GLY A 72 6.24 -12.82 -14.52
N PRO A 73 7.32 -13.51 -14.12
CA PRO A 73 7.25 -14.53 -13.09
C PRO A 73 6.95 -13.88 -11.73
N LYS A 74 6.14 -14.57 -10.93
CA LYS A 74 5.97 -14.24 -9.51
C LYS A 74 7.30 -14.44 -8.78
N VAL A 75 7.71 -13.43 -8.01
CA VAL A 75 8.86 -13.49 -7.10
C VAL A 75 8.37 -13.14 -5.69
N GLY A 76 8.81 -13.90 -4.69
CA GLY A 76 8.38 -13.71 -3.30
C GLY A 76 6.99 -14.27 -3.00
N SER A 77 6.36 -13.76 -1.94
CA SER A 77 5.11 -14.31 -1.41
C SER A 77 3.84 -13.67 -1.98
N VAL A 78 3.93 -12.42 -2.45
CA VAL A 78 2.80 -11.62 -2.95
C VAL A 78 3.11 -11.01 -4.32
N THR A 79 2.09 -10.87 -5.17
CA THR A 79 2.21 -10.21 -6.48
C THR A 79 0.99 -9.34 -6.79
N LEU A 80 1.15 -8.49 -7.80
CA LEU A 80 0.12 -7.54 -8.23
C LEU A 80 -0.48 -7.87 -9.61
N SER A 81 -0.20 -9.06 -10.13
CA SER A 81 -0.75 -9.50 -11.41
C SER A 81 -2.27 -9.69 -11.29
N PRO A 82 -3.08 -9.11 -12.22
CA PRO A 82 -4.52 -9.35 -12.28
C PRO A 82 -4.87 -10.80 -12.61
N ARG A 83 -3.89 -11.55 -13.11
CA ARG A 83 -3.99 -12.97 -13.48
C ARG A 83 -3.54 -13.89 -12.34
N GLY A 84 -2.96 -13.32 -11.28
CA GLY A 84 -2.42 -14.04 -10.12
C GLY A 84 -3.12 -13.63 -8.81
N ASP A 85 -2.35 -13.07 -7.89
CA ASP A 85 -2.77 -12.84 -6.50
C ASP A 85 -3.71 -11.64 -6.32
N TRP A 86 -3.74 -10.65 -7.23
CA TRP A 86 -4.42 -9.38 -7.01
C TRP A 86 -5.51 -9.09 -8.04
N ARG A 87 -6.78 -9.29 -7.66
CA ARG A 87 -7.95 -9.03 -8.51
C ARG A 87 -8.80 -7.91 -7.92
N MET A 88 -8.60 -6.69 -8.40
CA MET A 88 -9.38 -5.52 -8.01
C MET A 88 -9.89 -4.77 -9.25
N PRO A 89 -11.16 -4.32 -9.28
CA PRO A 89 -11.67 -3.46 -10.34
C PRO A 89 -10.86 -2.16 -10.46
N SER A 90 -10.65 -1.70 -11.70
CA SER A 90 -9.89 -0.48 -11.99
C SER A 90 -10.57 0.81 -11.49
N ASP A 91 -11.89 0.74 -11.26
CA ASP A 91 -12.81 1.80 -10.85
C ASP A 91 -13.23 1.70 -9.37
N ALA A 92 -12.59 0.82 -8.60
CA ALA A 92 -12.86 0.68 -7.17
C ALA A 92 -12.58 1.98 -6.39
N SER A 93 -13.49 2.35 -5.48
CA SER A 93 -13.32 3.51 -4.60
C SER A 93 -12.43 3.19 -3.39
N ALA A 94 -11.54 4.12 -3.05
CA ALA A 94 -10.67 4.04 -1.89
C ALA A 94 -11.30 4.60 -0.60
N GLU A 95 -12.49 5.22 -0.68
CA GLU A 95 -13.01 6.08 0.39
C GLU A 95 -13.08 5.37 1.74
N LEU A 96 -13.62 4.15 1.77
CA LEU A 96 -13.74 3.36 2.99
C LEU A 96 -12.38 3.15 3.68
N TRP A 97 -11.34 2.85 2.90
CA TRP A 97 -9.99 2.64 3.42
C TRP A 97 -9.39 3.96 3.91
N LEU A 98 -9.60 5.06 3.20
CA LEU A 98 -9.11 6.39 3.60
C LEU A 98 -9.80 6.87 4.88
N GLU A 99 -11.10 6.63 5.05
CA GLU A 99 -11.82 6.94 6.29
C GLU A 99 -11.29 6.13 7.48
N GLN A 100 -11.00 4.85 7.29
CA GLN A 100 -10.39 4.02 8.34
C GLN A 100 -9.00 4.54 8.73
N VAL A 101 -8.17 4.95 7.77
CA VAL A 101 -6.86 5.55 8.08
C VAL A 101 -7.00 6.86 8.85
N LYS A 102 -7.99 7.70 8.51
CA LYS A 102 -8.24 8.97 9.23
C LYS A 102 -8.71 8.73 10.67
N LYS A 103 -9.44 7.65 10.93
CA LYS A 103 -9.94 7.27 12.26
C LYS A 103 -8.87 6.58 13.13
N ALA A 104 -7.92 5.90 12.50
CA ALA A 104 -6.82 5.19 13.15
C ALA A 104 -5.86 6.12 13.92
#